data_AF-A0A7V9JH61-F1
#
_entry.id   AF-A0A7V9JH61-F1
#
_cell.length_a   1.000
_cell.length_b   1.000
_cell.length_c   1.000
_cell.angle_alpha   90.00
_cell.angle_beta   90.00
_cell.angle_gamma   90.00
#
_symmetry.space_group_name_H-M   'P 1'
#
loop_
_entity.id
_entity.type
_entity.pdbx_description
1 polymer ?
#
loop_
_entity_poly.entity_id
_entity_poly.type
_entity_poly.pdbx_seq_one_letter_code
_entity_poly.pdbx_strand_id
1 'polypeptide(L)'
;MLPAGLAAQPVAAVEVAGLRRLLPATATAASLLVGGCSCDLVRRRDPDPREDERLLRERYFRLGLAREQVIRELERHRRRSGPVQPFERWSRALADFVGEHARNAGPTLYHLRFGPAGALPEGRGLQAVTRTVAEVHARPEGWLEEDRAVLVVR
;
A
#
# COMPACT_ATOMS: atom_id res chain seq x y z
N MET A 1 17.63 -1.10 0.14
CA MET A 1 17.42 -0.95 -1.31
C MET A 1 15.99 -1.37 -1.63
N LEU A 2 15.32 -0.74 -2.62
CA LEU A 2 13.98 -1.15 -3.05
C LEU A 2 14.08 -2.39 -3.95
N PRO A 3 13.18 -3.38 -3.85
CA PRO A 3 13.05 -4.46 -4.82
C PRO A 3 12.91 -3.93 -6.25
N ALA A 4 13.46 -4.65 -7.23
CA ALA A 4 13.36 -4.26 -8.64
C ALA A 4 11.89 -4.14 -9.08
N GLY A 5 11.51 -3.00 -9.64
CA GLY A 5 10.13 -2.69 -10.05
C GLY A 5 9.26 -2.07 -8.95
N LEU A 6 9.72 -2.04 -7.69
CA LEU A 6 9.10 -1.27 -6.62
C LEU A 6 9.59 0.17 -6.66
N ALA A 7 8.66 1.11 -6.64
CA ALA A 7 8.93 2.53 -6.47
C ALA A 7 8.49 2.99 -5.09
N ALA A 8 9.30 3.84 -4.44
CA ALA A 8 8.87 4.62 -3.29
C ALA A 8 8.69 6.07 -3.74
N GLN A 9 7.43 6.50 -3.88
CA GLN A 9 7.11 7.87 -4.27
C GLN A 9 6.86 8.71 -3.03
N PRO A 10 7.52 9.86 -2.86
CA PRO A 10 7.21 10.76 -1.75
C PRO A 10 5.75 11.20 -1.83
N VAL A 11 5.06 11.21 -0.69
CA VAL A 11 3.69 11.74 -0.61
C VAL A 11 3.71 13.26 -0.43
N ALA A 12 2.63 13.94 -0.80
CA ALA A 12 2.54 15.38 -0.66
C ALA A 12 2.59 15.81 0.82
N ALA A 13 3.05 17.04 1.09
CA ALA A 13 3.14 17.55 2.46
C ALA A 13 1.78 17.55 3.20
N VAL A 14 0.68 17.74 2.47
CA VAL A 14 -0.69 17.65 3.00
C VAL A 14 -1.03 16.23 3.46
N GLU A 15 -0.54 15.21 2.76
CA GLU A 15 -0.71 13.81 3.14
C GLU A 15 0.13 13.48 4.37
N VAL A 16 1.39 13.95 4.43
CA VAL A 16 2.24 13.83 5.62
C VAL A 16 1.56 14.47 6.84
N ALA A 17 0.98 15.66 6.68
CA ALA A 17 0.26 16.34 7.75
C ALA A 17 -0.98 15.54 8.21
N GLY A 18 -1.69 14.89 7.28
CA GLY A 18 -2.75 13.93 7.59
C GLY A 18 -2.24 12.72 8.38
N LEU A 19 -1.14 12.11 7.93
CA LEU A 19 -0.51 10.96 8.57
C LEU A 19 0.04 11.27 9.97
N ARG A 20 0.51 12.50 10.22
CA ARG A 20 0.94 12.94 11.57
C ARG A 20 -0.19 12.94 12.59
N ARG A 21 -1.45 13.02 12.17
CA ARG A 21 -2.60 12.83 13.06
C ARG A 21 -2.75 11.38 13.52
N LEU A 22 -2.20 10.44 12.75
CA LEU A 22 -2.20 9.01 13.05
C LEU A 22 -0.92 8.59 13.80
N LEU A 23 0.23 9.14 13.42
CA LEU A 23 1.51 8.88 14.07
C LEU A 23 2.30 10.20 14.20
N PRO A 24 2.25 10.87 15.36
CA PRO A 24 2.82 12.21 15.53
C PRO A 24 4.31 12.32 15.19
N ALA A 25 5.05 11.22 15.36
CA ALA A 25 6.48 11.14 15.06
C ALA A 25 6.81 10.98 13.57
N THR A 26 5.82 10.92 12.66
CA THR A 26 6.06 10.76 11.22
C THR A 26 6.80 11.99 10.66
N ALA A 27 8.09 11.82 10.39
CA ALA A 27 8.91 12.83 9.73
C ALA A 27 8.73 12.79 8.20
N THR A 28 8.69 11.59 7.62
CA THR A 28 8.60 11.34 6.18
C THR A 28 7.58 10.24 5.89
N ALA A 29 7.00 10.27 4.71
CA ALA A 29 6.12 9.20 4.22
C ALA A 29 6.30 9.02 2.71
N ALA A 30 6.12 7.78 2.25
CA ALA A 30 6.21 7.43 0.85
C ALA A 30 5.18 6.33 0.51
N SER A 31 4.63 6.42 -0.69
CA SER A 31 3.79 5.37 -1.27
C SER A 31 4.67 4.33 -1.95
N LEU A 32 4.49 3.06 -1.57
CA LEU A 32 5.14 1.92 -2.20
C LEU A 32 4.27 1.42 -3.35
N LEU A 33 4.79 1.45 -4.58
CA LEU A 33 4.03 1.18 -5.81
C LEU A 33 4.73 0.17 -6.71
N VAL A 34 3.94 -0.62 -7.42
CA VAL A 34 4.38 -1.39 -8.59
C VAL A 34 3.72 -0.77 -9.81
N GLY A 35 4.49 0.01 -10.56
CA GLY A 35 3.95 0.91 -11.57
C GLY A 35 3.06 1.99 -10.98
N GLY A 36 1.79 2.03 -11.38
CA GLY A 36 0.86 3.09 -10.98
C GLY A 36 0.20 2.93 -9.61
N CYS A 37 0.15 1.71 -9.05
CA CYS A 37 -0.59 1.41 -7.82
C CYS A 37 0.11 0.35 -6.93
N SER A 38 -0.40 0.15 -5.72
CA SER A 38 0.13 -0.86 -4.78
C SER A 38 -0.56 -2.23 -4.89
N CYS A 39 -1.51 -2.42 -5.82
CA CYS A 39 -2.34 -3.64 -5.88
C CYS A 39 -1.49 -4.92 -5.93
N ASP A 40 -0.46 -4.94 -6.78
CA ASP A 40 0.39 -6.13 -6.96
C ASP A 40 1.17 -6.52 -5.69
N LEU A 41 1.31 -5.60 -4.72
CA LEU A 41 2.01 -5.85 -3.46
C LEU A 41 1.14 -6.52 -2.40
N VAL A 42 -0.17 -6.33 -2.47
CA VAL A 42 -1.08 -6.64 -1.35
C VAL A 42 -2.24 -7.53 -1.74
N ARG A 43 -2.54 -7.67 -3.04
CA ARG A 43 -3.58 -8.57 -3.52
C ARG A 43 -3.16 -9.30 -4.78
N ARG A 44 -3.61 -10.55 -4.90
CA ARG A 44 -3.61 -11.26 -6.18
C ARG A 44 -4.64 -10.60 -7.10
N ARG A 45 -4.23 -10.30 -8.34
CA ARG A 45 -5.17 -9.83 -9.39
C ARG A 45 -5.97 -11.00 -9.93
N ASP A 46 -7.19 -10.72 -10.35
CA ASP A 46 -7.98 -11.71 -11.11
C ASP A 46 -7.26 -12.03 -12.44
N PRO A 47 -7.18 -13.31 -12.86
CA PRO A 47 -6.66 -13.68 -14.17
C PRO A 47 -7.42 -13.06 -15.33
N ASP A 48 -8.73 -12.79 -15.17
CA ASP A 48 -9.52 -12.01 -16.12
C ASP A 48 -9.40 -10.51 -15.78
N PRO A 49 -8.73 -9.71 -16.63
CA PRO A 49 -8.58 -8.27 -16.40
C PRO A 49 -9.91 -7.52 -16.32
N ARG A 50 -10.97 -8.02 -16.98
CA ARG A 50 -12.29 -7.40 -16.97
C ARG A 50 -12.96 -7.56 -15.62
N GLU A 51 -12.85 -8.75 -15.02
CA GLU A 51 -13.35 -9.01 -13.68
C GLU A 51 -12.55 -8.25 -12.62
N ASP A 52 -11.21 -8.21 -12.75
CA ASP A 52 -10.36 -7.41 -11.85
C ASP A 52 -10.76 -5.93 -11.84
N GLU A 53 -11.00 -5.35 -13.03
CA GLU A 53 -11.45 -3.97 -13.15
C GLU A 53 -12.90 -3.76 -12.70
N ARG A 54 -13.80 -4.73 -12.93
CA ARG A 54 -15.19 -4.66 -12.47
C ARG A 54 -15.24 -4.54 -10.95
N LEU A 55 -14.48 -5.39 -10.24
CA LEU A 55 -14.40 -5.37 -8.77
C LEU A 55 -13.86 -4.04 -8.24
N LEU A 56 -12.81 -3.49 -8.85
CA LEU A 56 -12.27 -2.18 -8.48
C LEU A 56 -13.29 -1.07 -8.70
N ARG A 57 -13.96 -1.08 -9.86
CA ARG A 57 -14.98 -0.10 -10.21
C ARG A 57 -16.12 -0.09 -9.19
N GLU A 58 -16.62 -1.26 -8.81
CA GLU A 58 -17.67 -1.40 -7.78
C GLU A 58 -17.23 -0.85 -6.43
N ARG A 59 -15.97 -1.08 -6.04
CA ARG A 59 -15.43 -0.52 -4.78
C ARG A 59 -15.32 1.01 -4.85
N TYR A 60 -14.85 1.58 -5.97
CA TYR A 60 -14.79 3.03 -6.13
C TYR A 60 -16.18 3.68 -6.13
N PHE A 61 -17.19 3.05 -6.73
CA PHE A 61 -18.57 3.55 -6.65
C PHE A 61 -19.11 3.52 -5.22
N ARG A 62 -18.80 2.48 -4.44
CA ARG A 62 -19.17 2.42 -3.00
C ARG A 62 -18.51 3.53 -2.18
N LEU A 63 -17.35 4.01 -2.59
CA LEU A 63 -16.69 5.18 -2.00
C LEU A 63 -17.26 6.53 -2.50
N GLY A 64 -18.28 6.52 -3.38
CA GLY A 64 -18.92 7.73 -3.89
C GLY A 64 -18.08 8.53 -4.89
N LEU A 65 -17.05 7.93 -5.49
CA LEU A 65 -16.21 8.63 -6.48
C LEU A 65 -17.01 8.98 -7.73
N ALA A 66 -16.77 10.18 -8.26
CA ALA A 66 -17.29 10.60 -9.55
C ALA A 66 -16.72 9.74 -10.69
N ARG A 67 -17.47 9.58 -11.77
CA ARG A 67 -17.09 8.72 -12.91
C ARG A 67 -15.71 9.05 -13.46
N GLU A 68 -15.37 10.33 -13.58
CA GLU A 68 -14.07 10.79 -14.09
C GLU A 68 -12.92 10.37 -13.17
N GLN A 69 -13.15 10.38 -11.84
CA GLN A 69 -12.16 9.87 -10.88
C GLN A 69 -12.00 8.36 -11.02
N VAL A 70 -13.10 7.62 -11.13
CA VAL A 70 -13.07 6.16 -11.34
C VAL A 70 -12.27 5.81 -12.59
N ILE A 71 -12.48 6.50 -13.71
CA ILE A 71 -11.72 6.28 -14.96
C ILE A 71 -10.23 6.51 -14.72
N ARG A 72 -9.84 7.63 -14.09
CA ARG A 72 -8.43 7.93 -13.80
C ARG A 72 -7.76 6.87 -12.94
N GLU A 73 -8.44 6.39 -11.91
CA GLU A 73 -7.88 5.36 -11.02
C GLU A 73 -7.79 3.99 -11.70
N LEU A 74 -8.75 3.64 -12.57
CA LEU A 74 -8.64 2.43 -13.41
C LEU A 74 -7.49 2.54 -14.42
N GLU A 75 -7.30 3.69 -15.05
CA GLU A 75 -6.15 3.91 -15.94
C GLU A 75 -4.82 3.77 -15.20
N ARG A 76 -4.72 4.32 -13.98
CA ARG A 76 -3.56 4.14 -13.10
C ARG A 76 -3.33 2.65 -12.80
N HIS A 77 -4.39 1.89 -12.50
CA HIS A 77 -4.31 0.45 -12.23
C HIS A 77 -3.84 -0.39 -13.43
N ARG A 78 -4.17 0.05 -14.66
CA ARG A 78 -3.70 -0.57 -15.92
C ARG A 78 -2.22 -0.33 -16.17
N ARG A 79 -1.66 0.80 -15.69
CA ARG A 79 -0.23 1.14 -15.84
C ARG A 79 0.63 0.25 -14.94
N ARG A 80 0.98 -0.94 -15.45
CA ARG A 80 2.03 -1.78 -14.85
C ARG A 80 3.40 -1.24 -15.23
N SER A 81 4.36 -1.37 -14.32
CA SER A 81 5.78 -1.17 -14.62
C SER A 81 6.52 -2.48 -14.44
N GLY A 82 7.30 -2.85 -15.45
CA GLY A 82 8.07 -4.09 -15.45
C GLY A 82 7.27 -5.34 -15.82
N PRO A 83 7.92 -6.51 -15.82
CA PRO A 83 7.28 -7.78 -16.14
C PRO A 83 6.22 -8.14 -15.09
N VAL A 84 5.14 -8.78 -15.56
CA VAL A 84 4.13 -9.34 -14.65
C VAL A 84 4.80 -10.41 -13.78
N GLN A 85 4.85 -10.17 -12.48
CA GLN A 85 5.35 -11.14 -11.53
C GLN A 85 4.19 -11.75 -10.73
N PRO A 86 4.30 -13.04 -10.34
CA PRO A 86 3.36 -13.65 -9.42
C PRO A 86 3.25 -12.85 -8.12
N PHE A 87 2.05 -12.80 -7.55
CA PHE A 87 1.76 -12.08 -6.31
C PHE A 87 2.68 -12.51 -5.16
N GLU A 88 2.99 -13.80 -5.07
CA GLU A 88 3.83 -14.42 -4.06
C GLU A 88 5.26 -13.85 -4.07
N ARG A 89 5.73 -13.43 -5.26
CA ARG A 89 7.05 -12.78 -5.38
C ARG A 89 7.01 -11.36 -4.84
N TRP A 90 5.93 -10.63 -5.10
CA TRP A 90 5.78 -9.26 -4.62
C TRP A 90 5.53 -9.19 -3.12
N SER A 91 4.67 -10.06 -2.59
CA SER A 91 4.42 -10.15 -1.15
C SER A 91 5.68 -10.49 -0.37
N ARG A 92 6.48 -11.45 -0.86
CA ARG A 92 7.80 -11.77 -0.30
C ARG A 92 8.79 -10.62 -0.42
N ALA A 93 8.90 -10.00 -1.59
CA ALA A 93 9.81 -8.86 -1.79
C ALA A 93 9.46 -7.67 -0.88
N LEU A 94 8.16 -7.43 -0.64
CA LEU A 94 7.71 -6.43 0.33
C LEU A 94 8.11 -6.83 1.76
N ALA A 95 7.91 -8.09 2.16
CA ALA A 95 8.30 -8.60 3.46
C ALA A 95 9.83 -8.48 3.69
N ASP A 96 10.64 -8.81 2.69
CA ASP A 96 12.10 -8.65 2.72
C ASP A 96 12.49 -7.18 2.84
N PHE A 97 11.86 -6.30 2.07
CA PHE A 97 12.04 -4.85 2.18
C PHE A 97 11.72 -4.34 3.58
N VAL A 98 10.59 -4.75 4.15
CA VAL A 98 10.18 -4.37 5.52
C VAL A 98 11.20 -4.84 6.55
N GLY A 99 11.68 -6.07 6.44
CA GLY A 99 12.72 -6.61 7.33
C GLY A 99 14.06 -5.88 7.21
N GLU A 100 14.46 -5.50 6.00
CA GLU A 100 15.65 -4.66 5.78
C GLU A 100 15.44 -3.23 6.31
N HIS A 101 14.25 -2.66 6.10
CA HIS A 101 13.94 -1.31 6.55
C HIS A 101 13.92 -1.21 8.08
N ALA A 102 13.28 -2.16 8.77
CA ALA A 102 13.27 -2.21 10.24
C ALA A 102 14.69 -2.34 10.83
N ARG A 103 15.60 -3.03 10.14
CA ARG A 103 17.01 -3.15 10.54
C ARG A 103 17.80 -1.84 10.41
N ASN A 104 17.51 -1.01 9.41
CA ASN A 104 18.31 0.17 9.08
C ASN A 104 17.69 1.50 9.55
N ALA A 105 16.36 1.59 9.57
CA ALA A 105 15.61 2.82 9.87
C ALA A 105 14.87 2.75 11.22
N GLY A 106 14.79 1.57 11.84
CA GLY A 106 14.07 1.35 13.09
C GLY A 106 12.56 1.16 12.91
N PRO A 107 11.77 1.32 14.00
CA PRO A 107 10.32 1.11 13.97
C PRO A 107 9.63 1.96 12.91
N THR A 108 8.83 1.33 12.05
CA THR A 108 8.20 1.99 10.90
C THR A 108 6.72 1.64 10.83
N LEU A 109 5.88 2.64 10.56
CA LEU A 109 4.45 2.45 10.37
C LEU A 109 4.14 2.18 8.89
N TYR A 110 3.39 1.11 8.64
CA TYR A 110 2.82 0.78 7.36
C TYR A 110 1.30 0.89 7.43
N HIS A 111 0.71 1.38 6.34
CA HIS A 111 -0.74 1.53 6.23
C HIS A 111 -1.16 1.19 4.80
N LEU A 112 -2.11 0.28 4.66
CA LEU A 112 -2.76 -0.04 3.40
C LEU A 112 -4.15 0.59 3.40
N ARG A 113 -4.50 1.27 2.31
CA ARG A 113 -5.82 1.87 2.13
C ARG A 113 -6.27 1.69 0.69
N PHE A 114 -7.55 1.42 0.49
CA PHE A 114 -8.18 1.54 -0.80
C PHE A 114 -8.82 2.92 -0.97
N GLY A 115 -8.49 3.61 -2.06
CA GLY A 115 -9.03 4.92 -2.35
C GLY A 115 -8.32 5.58 -3.52
N PRO A 116 -8.77 6.76 -3.96
CA PRO A 116 -8.08 7.50 -4.99
C PRO A 116 -6.70 7.92 -4.49
N ALA A 117 -5.75 8.00 -5.42
CA ALA A 117 -4.40 8.42 -5.09
C ALA A 117 -4.41 9.82 -4.47
N GLY A 118 -3.64 10.01 -3.40
CA GLY A 118 -3.57 11.29 -2.69
C GLY A 118 -4.72 11.54 -1.71
N ALA A 119 -5.73 10.65 -1.61
CA ALA A 119 -6.76 10.85 -0.61
C ALA A 119 -6.20 10.65 0.81
N LEU A 120 -6.65 11.49 1.73
CA LEU A 120 -6.21 11.46 3.11
C LEU A 120 -6.83 10.26 3.83
N PRO A 121 -6.13 9.67 4.81
CA PRO A 121 -6.77 8.73 5.72
C PRO A 121 -7.81 9.48 6.55
N GLU A 122 -9.06 9.03 6.48
CA GLU A 122 -10.14 9.50 7.33
C GLU A 122 -10.15 8.65 8.60
N GLY A 123 -9.75 9.22 9.76
CA GLY A 123 -9.81 8.47 11.01
C GLY A 123 -9.11 9.14 12.18
N ARG A 124 -9.81 9.25 13.32
CA ARG A 124 -9.22 9.49 14.64
C ARG A 124 -8.72 8.15 15.19
N GLY A 125 -7.46 8.10 15.64
CA GLY A 125 -6.97 7.06 16.56
C GLY A 125 -6.95 5.64 16.00
N LEU A 126 -6.35 5.43 14.82
CA LEU A 126 -5.95 4.08 14.40
C LEU A 126 -4.93 3.55 15.41
N GLN A 127 -5.37 2.69 16.34
CA GLN A 127 -4.45 1.95 17.19
C GLN A 127 -3.62 1.04 16.27
N ALA A 128 -2.36 1.40 16.09
CA ALA A 128 -1.44 0.60 15.30
C ALA A 128 -1.24 -0.74 16.00
N VAL A 129 -1.37 -1.82 15.24
CA VAL A 129 -0.98 -3.14 15.74
C VAL A 129 0.52 -3.28 15.56
N THR A 130 1.19 -3.74 16.61
CA THR A 130 2.60 -4.07 16.52
C THR A 130 2.77 -5.43 15.86
N ARG A 131 3.70 -5.50 14.90
CA ARG A 131 4.18 -6.75 14.31
C ARG A 131 5.70 -6.78 14.36
N THR A 132 6.27 -7.96 14.61
CA THR A 132 7.72 -8.18 14.49
C THR A 132 8.11 -8.47 13.04
N VAL A 133 9.39 -8.29 12.69
CA VAL A 133 9.90 -8.72 11.38
C VAL A 133 9.67 -10.21 11.16
N ALA A 134 9.81 -11.03 12.20
CA ALA A 134 9.55 -12.47 12.12
C ALA A 134 8.09 -12.78 11.76
N GLU A 135 7.12 -12.04 12.31
CA GLU A 135 5.71 -12.20 11.95
C GLU A 135 5.41 -11.79 10.51
N VAL A 136 6.05 -10.71 10.02
CA VAL A 136 5.93 -10.26 8.62
C VAL A 136 6.49 -11.32 7.67
N HIS A 137 7.63 -11.92 8.00
CA HIS A 137 8.26 -12.98 7.19
C HIS A 137 7.50 -14.30 7.23
N ALA A 138 6.88 -14.63 8.38
CA ALA A 138 6.05 -15.83 8.51
C ALA A 138 4.76 -15.75 7.70
N ARG A 139 4.26 -14.53 7.44
CA ARG A 139 3.02 -14.26 6.69
C ARG A 139 3.24 -13.11 5.70
N PRO A 140 4.03 -13.32 4.63
CA PRO A 140 4.33 -12.26 3.66
C PRO A 140 3.05 -11.75 2.97
N GLU A 141 2.04 -12.62 2.89
CA GLU A 141 0.67 -12.28 2.52
C GLU A 141 -0.15 -12.03 3.80
N GLY A 142 -0.79 -10.87 3.90
CA GLY A 142 -1.78 -10.59 4.95
C GLY A 142 -1.23 -10.08 6.29
N TRP A 143 0.07 -9.80 6.43
CA TRP A 143 0.58 -9.06 7.60
C TRP A 143 0.07 -7.60 7.66
N LEU A 144 -0.29 -7.04 6.49
CA LEU A 144 -0.81 -5.68 6.33
C LEU A 144 -2.27 -5.75 5.87
N GLU A 145 -3.19 -5.44 6.78
CA GLU A 145 -4.62 -5.39 6.54
C GLU A 145 -5.03 -3.99 6.01
N GLU A 146 -6.05 -3.94 5.15
CA GLU A 146 -6.61 -2.68 4.67
C GLU A 146 -7.23 -1.89 5.83
N ASP A 147 -7.04 -0.57 5.83
CA ASP A 147 -7.50 0.40 6.84
C ASP A 147 -6.96 0.15 8.26
N ARG A 148 -5.91 -0.68 8.38
CA ARG A 148 -5.24 -0.96 9.64
C ARG A 148 -3.79 -0.51 9.59
N ALA A 149 -3.42 0.35 10.54
CA ALA A 149 -2.04 0.75 10.72
C ALA A 149 -1.24 -0.38 11.40
N VAL A 150 -0.06 -0.68 10.88
CA VAL A 150 0.85 -1.70 11.42
C VAL A 150 2.19 -1.07 11.74
N LEU A 151 2.57 -1.10 13.02
CA LEU A 151 3.91 -0.72 13.46
C LEU A 151 4.81 -1.94 13.39
N VAL A 152 5.77 -1.93 12.47
CA VAL A 152 6.75 -3.00 12.39
C VAL A 152 7.95 -2.66 13.26
N VAL A 153 8.27 -3.57 14.18
CA VAL A 153 9.45 -3.55 15.03
C VAL A 153 10.33 -4.75 14.72
N ARG A 154 11.58 -4.70 15.16
CA ARG A 154 12.55 -5.78 14.93
C ARG A 154 12.12 -7.08 15.61
#